data_AF-A0ABD5QB82-F1
#
_entry.id   AF-A0ABD5QB82-F1
#
_cell.length_a   1.000
_cell.length_b   1.000
_cell.length_c   1.000
_cell.angle_alpha   90.00
_cell.angle_beta   90.00
_cell.angle_gamma   90.00
#
_symmetry.space_group_name_H-M   'P 1'
#
loop_
_entity.id
_entity.type
_entity.pdbx_description
1 polymer ?
#
loop_
_entity_poly.entity_id
_entity_poly.type
_entity_poly.pdbx_seq_one_letter_code
_entity_poly.pdbx_strand_id
1 'polypeptide(L)'
;MAPDSDAPITFYRLQACPFCERVTRTLDACGLEYRSRFVEPMHSDRNVVKRVSGKRSVPAIVDPRTGVTMSESANIVDYLERTYGESAAISGRREDESAATDGPHDAGTGGGD
;
A
#
# COMPACT_ATOMS: atom_id res chain seq x y z
N MET A 1 5.43 -2.68 -25.29
CA MET A 1 4.07 -2.65 -24.68
C MET A 1 3.78 -4.05 -24.20
N ALA A 2 3.47 -4.36 -22.94
CA ALA A 2 3.22 -3.61 -21.71
C ALA A 2 3.54 -4.59 -20.52
N PRO A 3 3.37 -4.29 -19.21
CA PRO A 3 2.05 -3.92 -18.67
C PRO A 3 2.06 -2.87 -17.55
N ASP A 4 0.94 -2.14 -17.44
CA ASP A 4 0.47 -1.45 -16.24
C ASP A 4 0.15 -2.43 -15.07
N SER A 5 1.05 -3.38 -14.77
CA SER A 5 0.93 -4.31 -13.63
C SER A 5 1.24 -3.68 -12.27
N ASP A 6 1.60 -2.40 -12.27
CA ASP A 6 1.84 -1.59 -11.08
C ASP A 6 0.67 -0.62 -10.80
N ALA A 7 -0.49 -0.83 -11.42
CA ALA A 7 -1.63 0.04 -11.19
C ALA A 7 -2.04 0.00 -9.70
N PRO A 8 -2.15 1.16 -9.02
CA PRO A 8 -2.43 1.22 -7.59
C PRO A 8 -3.85 0.77 -7.28
N ILE A 9 -4.04 0.15 -6.11
CA ILE A 9 -5.36 -0.29 -5.65
C ILE A 9 -6.27 0.93 -5.53
N THR A 10 -7.47 0.87 -6.09
CA THR A 10 -8.45 1.94 -5.88
C THR A 10 -9.26 1.66 -4.62
N PHE A 11 -9.18 2.54 -3.63
CA PHE A 11 -9.83 2.41 -2.34
C PHE A 11 -10.94 3.45 -2.18
N TYR A 12 -12.19 2.99 -2.13
CA TYR A 12 -13.38 3.82 -1.91
C TYR A 12 -13.68 3.94 -0.42
N ARG A 13 -13.71 5.18 0.08
CA ARG A 13 -13.86 5.48 1.50
C ARG A 13 -14.80 6.66 1.76
N LEU A 14 -15.31 6.73 2.99
CA LEU A 14 -15.99 7.90 3.54
C LEU A 14 -15.05 8.69 4.46
N GLN A 15 -15.34 9.98 4.63
CA GLN A 15 -14.72 10.81 5.66
C GLN A 15 -15.09 10.28 7.05
N ALA A 16 -14.13 10.27 7.98
CA ALA A 16 -14.33 9.87 9.39
C ALA A 16 -15.04 8.51 9.59
N CYS A 17 -14.65 7.48 8.84
CA CYS A 17 -15.21 6.14 8.96
C CYS A 17 -14.22 5.15 9.61
N PRO A 18 -14.53 4.55 10.77
CA PRO A 18 -13.61 3.65 11.49
C PRO A 18 -13.27 2.38 10.69
N PHE A 19 -14.22 1.89 9.88
CA PHE A 19 -13.98 0.75 8.99
C PHE A 19 -13.00 1.08 7.86
N CYS A 20 -13.03 2.31 7.35
CA CYS A 20 -12.09 2.79 6.34
C CYS A 20 -10.69 2.98 6.92
N GLU A 21 -10.59 3.44 8.17
CA GLU A 21 -9.32 3.57 8.88
C GLU A 21 -8.65 2.21 9.07
N ARG A 22 -9.42 1.17 9.41
CA ARG A 22 -8.88 -0.19 9.51
C ARG A 22 -8.25 -0.66 8.20
N VAL A 23 -8.96 -0.52 7.08
CA VAL A 23 -8.44 -0.89 5.75
C VAL A 23 -7.21 -0.04 5.37
N THR A 24 -7.22 1.25 5.71
CA THR A 24 -6.08 2.16 5.47
C THR A 24 -4.82 1.64 6.18
N ARG A 25 -4.94 1.27 7.47
CA ARG A 25 -3.81 0.73 8.25
C ARG A 25 -3.27 -0.56 7.65
N THR A 26 -4.13 -1.45 7.17
CA THR A 26 -3.68 -2.70 6.54
C THR A 26 -2.99 -2.44 5.20
N LEU A 27 -3.50 -1.54 4.36
CA LEU A 27 -2.83 -1.15 3.11
C LEU A 27 -1.43 -0.60 3.37
N ASP A 28 -1.30 0.27 4.39
CA ASP A 28 -0.03 0.86 4.82
C ASP A 28 0.93 -0.19 5.40
N ALA A 29 0.45 -1.05 6.29
CA ALA A 29 1.23 -2.16 6.85
C ALA A 29 1.71 -3.13 5.77
N CYS A 30 0.92 -3.31 4.69
CA CYS A 30 1.30 -4.12 3.54
C CYS A 30 2.27 -3.39 2.57
N GLY A 31 2.57 -2.11 2.78
CA GLY A 31 3.41 -1.30 1.88
C GLY A 31 2.78 -1.09 0.49
N LEU A 32 1.46 -1.11 0.39
CA LEU A 32 0.76 -1.05 -0.89
C LEU A 32 0.44 0.39 -1.30
N GLU A 33 0.81 0.76 -2.52
CA GLU A 33 0.33 2.00 -3.11
C GLU A 33 -1.17 1.89 -3.46
N TYR A 34 -1.95 2.90 -3.03
CA TYR A 34 -3.38 2.96 -3.28
C TYR A 34 -3.87 4.38 -3.62
N ARG A 35 -4.88 4.45 -4.48
CA ARG A 35 -5.61 5.68 -4.79
C ARG A 35 -6.90 5.74 -3.99
N SER A 36 -6.99 6.72 -3.08
CA SER A 36 -8.22 6.98 -2.33
C SER A 36 -9.26 7.72 -3.16
N ARG A 37 -10.49 7.24 -3.16
CA ARG A 37 -11.67 7.92 -3.70
C ARG A 37 -12.67 8.14 -2.58
N PHE A 38 -12.88 9.41 -2.23
CA PHE A 38 -13.94 9.77 -1.31
C PHE A 38 -15.27 9.69 -2.01
N VAL A 39 -16.19 8.94 -1.41
CA VAL A 39 -17.56 8.82 -1.89
C VAL A 39 -18.39 9.80 -1.08
N GLU A 40 -19.17 10.66 -1.71
CA GLU A 40 -20.04 11.58 -0.97
C GLU A 40 -21.09 10.79 -0.16
N PRO A 41 -21.42 11.24 1.07
CA PRO A 41 -22.40 10.55 1.92
C PRO A 41 -23.82 10.55 1.31
N MET A 42 -24.11 11.53 0.45
CA MET A 42 -25.36 11.59 -0.30
C MET A 42 -25.49 10.38 -1.22
N HIS A 43 -26.69 9.79 -1.27
CA HIS A 43 -26.97 8.49 -1.93
C HIS A 43 -26.51 8.40 -3.40
N SER A 44 -26.32 9.54 -4.07
CA SER A 44 -25.99 9.65 -5.49
C SER A 44 -24.63 9.03 -5.85
N ASP A 45 -23.58 9.24 -5.05
CA ASP A 45 -22.23 8.72 -5.35
C ASP A 45 -21.99 7.27 -4.92
N ARG A 46 -22.82 6.75 -4.00
CA ARG A 46 -22.86 5.30 -3.72
C ARG A 46 -23.27 4.46 -4.93
N ASN A 47 -23.77 5.07 -6.01
CA ASN A 47 -23.99 4.37 -7.27
C ASN A 47 -22.68 3.99 -7.98
N VAL A 48 -21.59 4.75 -7.79
CA VAL A 48 -20.26 4.37 -8.32
C VAL A 48 -19.76 3.13 -7.58
N VAL A 49 -19.82 3.14 -6.25
CA VAL A 49 -19.47 1.96 -5.43
C VAL A 49 -20.33 0.77 -5.82
N LYS A 50 -21.66 0.94 -5.94
CA LYS A 50 -22.58 -0.13 -6.37
C LYS A 50 -22.23 -0.68 -7.75
N ARG A 51 -21.88 0.18 -8.70
CA ARG A 51 -21.52 -0.24 -10.06
C ARG A 51 -20.23 -1.05 -10.08
N VAL A 52 -19.29 -0.68 -9.22
CA VAL A 52 -17.96 -1.28 -9.15
C VAL A 52 -17.98 -2.56 -8.32
N SER A 53 -18.48 -2.53 -7.09
CA SER A 53 -18.44 -3.65 -6.15
C SER A 53 -19.74 -4.46 -6.02
N GLY A 54 -20.80 -4.07 -6.74
CA GLY A 54 -22.12 -4.67 -6.61
C GLY A 54 -22.88 -4.25 -5.33
N LYS A 55 -22.21 -3.57 -4.38
CA LYS A 55 -22.77 -3.16 -3.09
C LYS A 55 -22.62 -1.65 -2.86
N ARG A 56 -23.50 -1.07 -2.04
CA ARG A 56 -23.43 0.35 -1.64
C ARG A 56 -22.61 0.59 -0.38
N SER A 57 -22.11 -0.48 0.25
CA SER A 57 -21.32 -0.39 1.47
C SER A 57 -19.88 0.02 1.17
N VAL A 58 -19.35 0.91 2.01
CA VAL A 58 -17.92 1.24 2.06
C VAL A 58 -17.38 0.74 3.41
N PRO A 59 -16.09 0.39 3.51
CA PRO A 59 -15.06 0.46 2.47
C PRO A 59 -15.24 -0.53 1.30
N ALA A 60 -14.70 -0.17 0.13
CA ALA A 60 -14.59 -1.04 -1.04
C ALA A 60 -13.24 -0.85 -1.74
N ILE A 61 -12.70 -1.90 -2.36
CA ILE A 61 -11.46 -1.85 -3.13
C ILE A 61 -11.64 -2.41 -4.54
N VAL A 62 -10.83 -1.92 -5.47
CA VAL A 62 -10.56 -2.54 -6.77
C VAL A 62 -9.05 -2.74 -6.87
N ASP A 63 -8.63 -4.00 -6.94
CA ASP A 63 -7.26 -4.36 -7.22
C ASP A 63 -7.11 -4.81 -8.69
N PRO A 64 -6.51 -3.98 -9.56
CA PRO A 64 -6.30 -4.34 -10.95
C PRO A 64 -5.28 -5.47 -11.14
N ARG A 65 -4.41 -5.73 -10.16
CA ARG A 65 -3.34 -6.74 -10.25
C ARG A 65 -3.91 -8.16 -10.16
N THR A 66 -4.89 -8.35 -9.29
CA THR A 66 -5.57 -9.63 -9.07
C THR A 66 -6.95 -9.70 -9.73
N GLY A 67 -7.46 -8.58 -10.25
CA GLY A 67 -8.82 -8.46 -10.78
C GLY A 67 -9.91 -8.47 -9.70
N VAL A 68 -9.51 -8.36 -8.42
CA VAL A 68 -10.43 -8.42 -7.29
C VAL A 68 -11.17 -7.10 -7.15
N THR A 69 -12.49 -7.19 -7.00
CA THR A 69 -13.30 -6.08 -6.50
C THR A 69 -14.15 -6.58 -5.33
N MET A 70 -14.04 -5.92 -4.18
CA MET A 70 -14.75 -6.36 -2.98
C MET A 70 -15.15 -5.20 -2.07
N SER A 71 -16.08 -5.50 -1.18
CA SER A 71 -16.56 -4.61 -0.12
C SER A 71 -16.62 -5.38 1.19
N GLU A 72 -16.88 -4.67 2.29
CA GLU A 72 -16.81 -5.15 3.69
C GLU A 72 -15.39 -5.12 4.24
N SER A 73 -15.17 -4.31 5.30
CA SER A 73 -13.83 -4.05 5.83
C SER A 73 -13.11 -5.31 6.31
N ALA A 74 -13.82 -6.27 6.90
CA ALA A 74 -13.20 -7.50 7.40
C ALA A 74 -12.65 -8.35 6.25
N ASN A 75 -13.42 -8.51 5.17
CA ASN A 75 -13.00 -9.26 3.99
C ASN A 75 -11.83 -8.59 3.28
N ILE A 76 -11.84 -7.26 3.20
CA ILE A 76 -10.75 -6.48 2.60
C ILE A 76 -9.46 -6.69 3.37
N VAL A 77 -9.50 -6.59 4.70
CA VAL A 77 -8.32 -6.80 5.56
C VAL A 77 -7.78 -8.22 5.39
N ASP A 78 -8.63 -9.25 5.51
CA ASP A 78 -8.24 -10.66 5.32
C ASP A 78 -7.58 -10.88 3.95
N TYR A 79 -8.17 -10.32 2.89
CA TYR A 79 -7.63 -10.40 1.55
C TYR A 79 -6.24 -9.74 1.43
N LEU A 80 -6.06 -8.53 1.97
CA LEU A 80 -4.79 -7.81 1.90
C LEU A 80 -3.70 -8.54 2.68
N GLU A 81 -4.01 -9.02 3.88
CA GLU A 81 -3.05 -9.77 4.70
C GLU A 81 -2.65 -11.10 4.03
N ARG A 82 -3.61 -11.82 3.45
CA ARG A 82 -3.33 -13.11 2.78
C ARG A 82 -2.62 -12.97 1.45
N THR A 83 -2.86 -11.87 0.73
CA THR A 83 -2.31 -11.66 -0.62
C THR A 83 -0.97 -10.93 -0.57
N TYR A 84 -0.82 -9.98 0.37
CA TYR A 84 0.31 -9.05 0.42
C TYR A 84 1.01 -9.00 1.79
N GLY A 85 0.49 -9.65 2.83
CA GLY A 85 1.07 -9.62 4.18
C GLY A 85 2.47 -10.24 4.26
N GLU A 86 2.80 -11.24 3.43
CA GLU A 86 4.17 -11.77 3.36
C GLU A 86 5.15 -10.81 2.66
N SER A 87 4.68 -9.96 1.73
CA SER A 87 5.54 -8.96 1.06
C SER A 87 5.98 -7.82 1.99
N ALA A 88 5.17 -7.47 2.98
CA ALA A 88 5.58 -6.52 4.01
C ALA A 88 6.72 -7.04 4.89
N ALA A 89 6.69 -8.32 5.25
CA ALA A 89 7.69 -8.96 6.10
C ALA A 89 9.09 -9.05 5.46
N ILE A 90 9.16 -9.00 4.13
CA ILE A 90 10.44 -8.99 3.36
C ILE A 90 10.95 -7.58 3.04
N SER A 91 10.08 -6.56 2.96
CA SER A 91 10.53 -5.18 2.65
C SER A 91 11.24 -4.48 3.82
N GLY A 92 11.04 -4.95 5.05
CA GLY A 92 11.67 -4.38 6.25
C GLY A 92 13.10 -4.84 6.55
N ARG A 93 13.82 -5.51 5.63
CA ARG A 93 15.13 -6.11 5.95
C ARG A 93 16.35 -5.67 5.16
N ARG A 94 16.30 -4.69 4.25
CA ARG A 94 17.52 -4.07 3.67
C ARG A 94 17.18 -2.71 3.07
N GLU A 95 17.50 -1.62 3.79
CA GLU A 95 18.02 -0.34 3.27
C GLU A 95 18.53 0.47 4.48
N ASP A 96 19.54 -0.07 5.17
CA ASP A 96 20.47 0.70 6.02
C ASP A 96 21.88 0.25 5.63
N GLU A 97 22.29 0.56 4.41
CA GLU A 97 23.66 0.36 3.95
C GLU A 97 23.95 1.33 2.81
N SER A 98 24.40 2.54 3.14
CA SER A 98 25.31 3.34 2.32
C SER A 98 25.63 4.68 3.01
N ALA A 99 26.69 4.69 3.82
CA ALA A 99 27.62 5.82 3.92
C ALA A 99 28.91 5.42 4.66
N ALA A 100 29.56 4.32 4.23
CA ALA A 100 30.99 4.15 4.47
C ALA A 100 31.70 4.69 3.22
N THR A 101 32.19 5.93 3.28
CA THR A 101 33.18 6.42 2.33
C THR A 101 34.56 6.14 2.91
N ASP A 102 35.14 5.02 2.51
CA ASP A 102 36.57 4.73 2.65
C ASP A 102 37.39 5.81 1.95
N GLY A 103 38.03 6.68 2.73
CA GLY A 103 39.11 7.54 2.27
C GLY A 103 40.44 6.84 2.53
N PRO A 104 41.25 6.51 1.52
CA PRO A 104 42.59 5.99 1.74
C PRO A 104 43.49 7.14 2.20
N HIS A 105 44.05 7.04 3.42
CA HIS A 105 45.15 7.91 3.82
C HIS A 105 46.46 7.12 3.71
N ASP A 106 47.13 7.42 2.61
CA ASP A 106 48.43 6.98 2.15
C ASP A 106 49.52 7.09 3.23
N ALA A 107 50.44 6.13 3.20
CA ALA A 107 51.53 5.97 4.15
C ALA A 107 52.79 6.75 3.75
N GLY A 108 53.50 7.29 4.74
CA GLY A 108 54.93 7.60 4.66
C GLY A 108 55.34 8.73 5.62
N THR A 109 56.52 8.82 6.21
CA THR A 109 57.74 8.00 6.33
C THR A 109 58.65 8.73 7.33
N GLY A 110 59.40 7.99 8.17
CA GLY A 110 60.65 8.44 8.82
C GLY A 110 60.49 9.19 10.15
N GLY A 111 61.29 8.99 11.20
CA GLY A 111 62.52 8.22 11.38
C GLY A 111 63.36 8.89 12.49
N GLY A 112 63.96 8.08 13.39
CA GLY A 112 65.08 8.47 14.28
C GLY A 112 64.73 9.35 15.49
N ASP A 113 65.35 9.24 16.66
CA ASP A 113 66.42 8.40 17.22
C ASP A 113 66.23 8.38 18.75
#